data_AF-A0A917ZWZ5-F1
#
_entry.id   AF-A0A917ZWZ5-F1
#
_cell.length_a   1.000
_cell.length_b   1.000
_cell.length_c   1.000
_cell.angle_alpha   90.00
_cell.angle_beta   90.00
_cell.angle_gamma   90.00
#
_symmetry.space_group_name_H-M   'P 1'
#
loop_
_entity.id
_entity.type
_entity.pdbx_description
1 polymer ?
#
loop_
_entity_poly.entity_id
_entity_poly.type
_entity_poly.pdbx_seq_one_letter_code
_entity_poly.pdbx_strand_id
1 'polypeptide(L)'
;MSGPTADMGPSHRRPPGRRQPIAPLVNGGLEGVASHTGDWRAAGAFAAGRALWAGAPIGELAGGLGDVRVHRRALSSAEVSKAYHELRER
;
A
#
# COMPACT_ATOMS: atom_id res chain seq x y z
N MET A 1 28.55 -10.28 3.33
CA MET A 1 27.25 -10.95 3.37
C MET A 1 26.36 -10.26 2.35
N SER A 2 26.25 -10.82 1.15
CA SER A 2 25.37 -10.30 0.10
C SER A 2 23.96 -10.77 0.38
N GLY A 3 23.02 -9.85 0.61
CA GLY A 3 21.60 -10.18 0.69
C GLY A 3 21.09 -10.72 -0.66
N PRO A 4 20.09 -11.61 -0.67
CA PRO A 4 19.58 -12.15 -1.92
C PRO A 4 18.90 -11.03 -2.72
N THR A 5 19.47 -10.70 -3.88
CA THR A 5 18.82 -9.94 -4.95
C THR A 5 17.56 -10.71 -5.34
N ALA A 6 16.39 -10.13 -5.09
CA ALA A 6 15.14 -10.71 -5.56
C ALA A 6 15.18 -10.73 -7.10
N ASP A 7 15.22 -11.96 -7.64
CA ASP A 7 15.19 -12.27 -9.05
C ASP A 7 13.93 -11.68 -9.71
N MET A 8 14.11 -10.67 -10.57
CA MET A 8 13.05 -10.09 -11.39
C MET A 8 12.79 -11.00 -12.61
N GLY A 9 11.96 -12.02 -12.42
CA GLY A 9 11.41 -12.85 -13.50
C GLY A 9 10.52 -12.06 -14.49
N PRO A 10 10.30 -12.59 -15.71
CA PRO A 10 10.05 -11.79 -16.91
C PRO A 10 8.69 -11.09 -16.97
N SER A 11 8.75 -9.85 -17.44
CA SER A 11 7.69 -8.86 -17.61
C SER A 11 6.50 -9.35 -18.46
N HIS A 12 5.34 -9.56 -17.85
CA HIS A 12 4.07 -9.53 -18.57
C HIS A 12 3.76 -8.08 -18.98
N ARG A 13 4.17 -7.69 -20.20
CA ARG A 13 3.82 -6.40 -20.81
C ARG A 13 2.32 -6.34 -21.12
N ARG A 14 1.53 -5.86 -20.17
CA ARG A 14 0.18 -5.33 -20.40
C ARG A 14 0.32 -3.86 -20.85
N PRO A 15 -0.45 -3.38 -21.84
CA PRO A 15 -0.38 -1.98 -22.28
C PRO A 15 -0.61 -1.02 -21.08
N PRO A 16 0.08 0.12 -21.00
CA PRO A 16 0.01 0.98 -19.83
C PRO A 16 -1.37 1.65 -19.78
N GLY A 17 -2.29 1.07 -19.01
CA GLY A 17 -3.22 1.90 -18.24
C GLY A 17 -2.37 2.85 -17.39
N ARG A 18 -2.80 4.10 -17.23
CA ARG A 18 -2.07 5.10 -16.43
C ARG A 18 -1.73 4.52 -15.05
N ARG A 19 -0.45 4.20 -14.83
CA ARG A 19 0.08 3.83 -13.51
C ARG A 19 0.03 5.09 -12.66
N GLN A 20 -0.77 5.06 -11.60
CA GLN A 20 -0.89 6.20 -10.69
C GLN A 20 0.31 6.19 -9.73
N PRO A 21 0.89 7.35 -9.38
CA PRO A 21 1.94 7.42 -8.37
C PRO A 21 1.38 7.04 -6.99
N ILE A 22 2.28 6.61 -6.11
CA ILE A 22 2.00 6.30 -4.72
C ILE A 22 2.29 7.54 -3.89
N ALA A 23 1.33 7.99 -3.09
CA ALA A 23 1.43 9.18 -2.27
C ALA A 23 0.92 8.87 -0.85
N PRO A 24 1.79 8.55 0.11
CA PRO A 24 1.39 8.33 1.49
C PRO A 24 0.95 9.63 2.16
N LEU A 25 -0.12 9.55 2.96
CA LEU A 25 -0.55 10.63 3.83
C LEU A 25 -0.54 10.17 5.28
N VAL A 26 0.03 10.99 6.17
CA VAL A 26 0.07 10.75 7.62
C VAL A 26 -0.59 11.94 8.31
N ASN A 27 -1.52 11.66 9.22
CA ASN A 27 -2.30 12.68 9.94
C ASN A 27 -2.97 13.72 9.01
N GLY A 28 -3.32 13.32 7.79
CA GLY A 28 -3.95 14.18 6.78
C GLY A 28 -2.98 15.00 5.91
N GLY A 29 -1.66 14.95 6.16
CA GLY A 29 -0.62 15.62 5.39
C GLY A 29 0.07 14.69 4.38
N LEU A 30 0.55 15.24 3.25
CA LEU A 30 1.30 14.50 2.23
C LEU A 30 2.76 14.30 2.65
N GLU A 31 3.22 13.05 2.71
CA GLU A 31 4.60 12.72 3.10
C GLU A 31 5.53 12.58 1.90
N GLY A 32 5.01 12.26 0.72
CA GLY A 32 5.83 12.13 -0.48
C GLY A 32 5.07 11.61 -1.68
N VAL A 33 5.76 11.51 -2.81
CA VAL A 33 5.22 10.97 -4.07
C VAL A 33 6.28 10.10 -4.73
N ALA A 34 5.90 8.88 -5.10
CA ALA A 34 6.76 7.93 -5.80
C ALA A 34 6.07 7.40 -7.06
N SER A 35 6.82 7.27 -8.15
CA SER A 35 6.33 6.63 -9.37
C SER A 35 6.04 5.15 -9.14
N HIS A 36 4.87 4.68 -9.59
CA HIS A 36 4.56 3.24 -9.61
C HIS A 36 5.27 2.57 -10.78
N THR A 37 6.30 1.78 -10.51
CA THR A 37 7.21 1.22 -11.53
C THR A 37 6.89 -0.22 -11.94
N GLY A 38 6.13 -0.98 -11.15
CA GLY A 38 5.83 -2.38 -11.46
C GLY A 38 4.71 -2.96 -10.61
N ASP A 39 3.99 -3.95 -11.14
CA ASP A 39 2.90 -4.60 -10.41
C ASP A 39 3.40 -5.79 -9.61
N TRP A 40 2.84 -5.99 -8.41
CA TRP A 40 3.05 -7.18 -7.61
C TRP A 40 1.82 -8.09 -7.67
N ARG A 41 2.04 -9.38 -7.93
CA ARG A 41 0.97 -10.37 -8.03
C ARG A 41 0.65 -10.97 -6.65
N ALA A 42 -0.11 -10.24 -5.84
CA ALA A 42 -0.57 -10.69 -4.53
C ALA A 42 -1.70 -11.74 -4.69
N ALA A 43 -1.36 -13.02 -4.63
CA ALA A 43 -2.31 -14.14 -4.81
C ALA A 43 -3.02 -14.59 -3.51
N GLY A 44 -2.64 -14.04 -2.35
CA GLY A 44 -3.20 -14.39 -1.05
C GLY A 44 -4.39 -13.51 -0.64
N ALA A 45 -4.99 -13.84 0.50
CA ALA A 45 -6.00 -13.00 1.13
C ALA A 45 -5.41 -11.66 1.59
N PHE A 46 -6.22 -10.59 1.56
CA PHE A 46 -5.87 -9.33 2.20
C PHE A 46 -5.79 -9.51 3.71
N ALA A 47 -4.73 -8.96 4.32
CA ALA A 47 -4.53 -8.92 5.77
C ALA A 47 -4.07 -7.53 6.18
N ALA A 48 -4.48 -7.08 7.37
CA ALA A 48 -4.02 -5.84 7.99
C ALA A 48 -3.34 -6.15 9.32
N GLY A 49 -2.36 -5.33 9.71
CA GLY A 49 -1.63 -5.48 10.97
C GLY A 49 -0.50 -6.52 10.95
N ARG A 50 -0.15 -7.06 9.78
CA ARG A 50 1.03 -7.92 9.56
C ARG A 50 1.40 -7.96 8.09
N ALA A 51 2.60 -8.43 7.78
CA ALA A 51 2.99 -8.84 6.44
C ALA A 51 3.00 -10.37 6.30
N LEU A 52 3.17 -10.85 5.06
CA LEU A 52 3.40 -12.25 4.73
C LEU A 52 4.69 -12.36 3.93
N TRP A 53 5.67 -13.11 4.44
CA TRP A 53 6.96 -13.33 3.80
C TRP A 53 7.26 -14.81 3.71
N ALA A 54 7.53 -15.30 2.50
CA ALA A 54 7.78 -16.73 2.22
C ALA A 54 6.71 -17.68 2.84
N GLY A 55 5.45 -17.24 2.88
CA GLY A 55 4.33 -18.00 3.44
C GLY A 55 4.15 -17.87 4.97
N ALA A 56 5.07 -17.19 5.67
CA ALA A 56 4.98 -16.96 7.11
C ALA A 56 4.53 -15.53 7.44
N PRO A 57 3.68 -15.32 8.46
CA PRO A 57 3.42 -13.99 9.00
C PRO A 57 4.70 -13.39 9.58
N ILE A 58 4.92 -12.09 9.35
CA ILE A 58 5.98 -11.31 10.00
C ILE A 58 5.50 -9.89 10.29
N GLY A 59 6.18 -9.20 11.21
CA GLY A 59 6.00 -7.76 11.42
C GLY A 59 4.61 -7.42 11.95
N GLU A 60 4.14 -8.22 12.90
CA GLU A 60 2.87 -8.03 13.56
C GLU A 60 2.83 -6.66 14.26
N LEU A 61 1.72 -5.95 14.09
CA LEU A 61 1.47 -4.70 14.76
C LEU A 61 1.38 -4.95 16.27
N ALA A 62 2.26 -4.29 17.02
CA ALA A 62 2.11 -4.19 18.47
C ALA A 62 0.99 -3.19 18.80
N GLY A 63 -0.21 -3.70 19.07
CA GLY A 63 -1.40 -2.90 19.38
C GLY A 63 -2.62 -3.36 18.57
N GLY A 64 -3.56 -2.43 18.37
CA GLY A 64 -4.80 -2.67 17.64
C GLY A 64 -4.99 -1.72 16.47
N LEU A 65 -5.78 -2.16 15.48
CA LEU A 65 -6.27 -1.30 14.41
C LEU A 65 -7.66 -0.80 14.79
N GLY A 66 -7.90 0.51 14.70
CA GLY A 66 -9.21 1.11 14.99
C GLY A 66 -10.19 1.01 13.82
N ASP A 67 -9.82 1.58 12.66
CA ASP A 67 -10.62 1.59 11.44
C ASP A 67 -9.69 1.36 10.23
N VAL A 68 -10.11 0.50 9.29
CA VAL A 68 -9.39 0.20 8.05
C VAL A 68 -10.37 0.25 6.89
N ARG A 69 -10.05 1.05 5.87
CA ARG A 69 -10.88 1.20 4.66
C ARG A 69 -10.06 0.92 3.41
N VAL A 70 -10.64 0.14 2.51
CA VAL A 70 -10.03 -0.22 1.22
C VAL A 70 -10.90 0.29 0.09
N HIS A 71 -10.31 1.02 -0.84
CA HIS A 71 -10.99 1.63 -1.97
C HIS A 71 -10.57 0.98 -3.28
N ARG A 72 -11.54 0.68 -4.16
CA ARG A 72 -11.29 0.08 -5.49
C ARG A 72 -10.86 1.09 -6.56
N ARG A 73 -10.55 2.32 -6.16
CA ARG A 73 -10.04 3.40 -7.01
C ARG A 73 -8.95 4.16 -6.28
N ALA A 74 -8.10 4.85 -7.05
CA ALA A 74 -7.22 5.85 -6.48
C ALA A 74 -8.07 7.00 -5.91
N LEU A 75 -7.77 7.40 -4.67
CA LEU A 75 -8.26 8.63 -4.08
C LEU A 75 -7.26 9.75 -4.34
N SER A 76 -7.75 10.97 -4.49
CA SER A 76 -6.91 12.17 -4.46
C SER A 76 -6.45 12.47 -3.03
N SER A 77 -5.35 13.21 -2.87
CA SER A 77 -4.85 13.62 -1.55
C SER A 77 -5.89 14.41 -0.75
N ALA A 78 -6.70 15.23 -1.42
CA ALA A 78 -7.77 15.99 -0.78
C ALA A 78 -8.88 15.09 -0.21
N GLU A 79 -9.27 14.02 -0.93
CA GLU A 79 -10.25 13.05 -0.45
C GLU A 79 -9.75 12.28 0.77
N VAL A 80 -8.48 11.86 0.77
CA VAL A 80 -7.86 11.15 1.91
C VAL A 80 -7.77 12.06 3.13
N SER A 81 -7.31 13.31 2.94
CA SER A 81 -7.19 14.28 4.03
C SER A 81 -8.55 14.60 4.65
N LYS A 82 -9.59 14.82 3.82
CA LYS A 82 -10.96 15.01 4.30
C LYS A 82 -11.46 13.80 5.09
N ALA A 83 -11.30 12.59 4.57
CA ALA A 83 -11.73 11.38 5.26
C ALA A 83 -11.03 11.19 6.62
N TYR A 84 -9.74 11.54 6.72
CA TYR A 84 -9.01 11.55 7.99
C TYR A 84 -9.63 12.53 8.99
N HIS A 85 -9.93 13.76 8.58
CA HIS A 85 -10.56 14.77 9.45
C HIS A 85 -11.96 14.35 9.93
N GLU A 86 -12.77 13.73 9.08
CA GLU A 86 -14.10 13.23 9.46
C GLU A 86 -14.07 12.07 10.46
N LEU A 87 -12.96 11.31 10.52
CA LEU A 87 -12.79 10.21 11.47
C LEU A 87 -12.39 10.70 12.86
N ARG A 88 -11.57 11.75 12.96
CA ARG A 88 -11.08 12.27 14.25
C ARG A 88 -12.08 13.13 15.01
N GLU A 89 -13.10 13.65 14.35
CA GLU A 89 -14.13 14.50 14.98
C GLU A 89 -15.36 13.71 15.43
N ARG A 90 -15.26 12.37 15.54
CA ARG A 90 -16.30 11.48 16.07
C ARG A 90 -15.99 11.09 17.50
#